data_AF-A0AAD5RZL8-F1
#
_entry.id   AF-A0AAD5RZL8-F1
#
_cell.length_a   1.000
_cell.length_b   1.000
_cell.length_c   1.000
_cell.angle_alpha   90.00
_cell.angle_beta   90.00
_cell.angle_gamma   90.00
#
_symmetry.space_group_name_H-M   'P 1'
#
loop_
_entity.id
_entity.type
_entity.pdbx_description
1 polymer ?
#
loop_
_entity_poly.entity_id
_entity_poly.type
_entity_poly.pdbx_seq_one_letter_code
_entity_poly.pdbx_strand_id
1 'polypeptide(L)'
;MPRAEEQSSQVAPQHPAEMAAVPPKIQRFKEAMRLVYGNFDSPPSPYLRAMASASSSTSLSSLAGVGGGMAHKATPSSSSSFSAAAAATLKPETAATGGKGAASSAAPTTTTSAMQKKKRRDTLTPPPSPLLTVGGIPQWAESWTPPSHPGAGGHRGRYLWTDAFGLVNMLTLWKESGNGTYLVLAKRLARRVHEVLGREREPRGAGEEEEEGGGGGGGGEKRYNRLPGATDEEPLKGGLRIGKEDSRGADGDGMYLHYITLWAFALTQLGLASREGEWVTLAAKLLKSVHRAFVREEHVGRKRTLRIVWKVSSDMEHVLVDRMGHLDAVTGLGVVRFISAAAEKLGVDLGKDEHGVGLEREEKDYAEVVEMREKVMGEGEGGNGGAGGAKVSPSRDMLDLGMGLWVAMLPGLRDQESWAGEFVEDSVTMAKTVMRKEGGVLAQKEGGRLAFREFGAVMGLKCCLCDGGYEEKEGMGAGKGVSANAIEADRKYLLGRGDDVLKFWEDFMARSEDEEFEPIALVMYAAALVPGAFRPDYFDSN
;
A
#
# COMPACT_ATOMS: atom_id res chain seq x y z
N MET A 1 2.82 -66.27 18.33
CA MET A 1 1.37 -66.27 18.09
C MET A 1 0.70 -66.61 19.41
N PRO A 2 0.00 -65.66 20.03
CA PRO A 2 -1.41 -65.45 19.70
C PRO A 2 -1.80 -63.98 19.44
N ARG A 3 -3.02 -63.83 18.91
CA ARG A 3 -3.68 -62.67 18.29
C ARG A 3 -3.88 -61.49 19.24
N ALA A 4 -3.66 -60.28 18.72
CA ALA A 4 -4.20 -59.04 19.27
C ALA A 4 -5.63 -58.82 18.76
N GLU A 5 -6.56 -58.55 19.68
CA GLU A 5 -7.91 -58.06 19.39
C GLU A 5 -7.86 -56.53 19.31
N GLU A 6 -8.24 -55.97 18.16
CA GLU A 6 -8.51 -54.54 17.99
C GLU A 6 -9.85 -54.18 18.64
N GLN A 7 -9.83 -53.33 19.67
CA GLN A 7 -11.00 -52.60 20.12
C GLN A 7 -11.04 -51.23 19.43
N SER A 8 -11.97 -51.11 18.49
CA SER A 8 -12.37 -49.84 17.86
C SER A 8 -13.18 -49.02 18.86
N SER A 9 -12.60 -47.94 19.38
CA SER A 9 -13.32 -46.90 20.12
C SER A 9 -13.77 -45.82 19.14
N GLN A 10 -15.04 -45.86 18.74
CA GLN A 10 -15.70 -44.78 18.01
C GLN A 10 -15.80 -43.54 18.91
N VAL A 11 -15.07 -42.47 18.56
CA VAL A 11 -15.23 -41.14 19.16
C VAL A 11 -16.38 -40.44 18.46
N ALA A 12 -17.44 -40.13 19.19
CA ALA A 12 -18.58 -39.35 18.72
C ALA A 12 -18.15 -37.92 18.32
N PRO A 13 -18.77 -37.30 17.30
CA PRO A 13 -18.38 -35.97 16.85
C PRO A 13 -18.72 -34.93 17.92
N GLN A 14 -17.71 -34.18 18.34
CA GLN A 14 -17.87 -33.02 19.20
C GLN A 14 -18.73 -31.96 18.49
N HIS A 15 -19.59 -31.31 19.29
CA HIS A 15 -20.47 -30.20 18.90
C HIS A 15 -19.76 -29.14 18.03
N PRO A 16 -20.46 -28.46 17.11
CA PRO A 16 -19.88 -27.37 16.34
C PRO A 16 -19.44 -26.27 17.30
N ALA A 17 -18.17 -25.89 17.20
CA ALA A 17 -17.61 -24.74 17.89
C ALA A 17 -18.50 -23.52 17.60
N GLU A 18 -18.99 -22.89 18.65
CA GLU A 18 -19.60 -21.55 18.59
C GLU A 18 -18.61 -20.64 17.85
N MET A 19 -18.96 -20.18 16.64
CA MET A 19 -18.10 -19.26 15.89
C MET A 19 -17.93 -17.99 16.73
N ALA A 20 -16.77 -17.82 17.35
CA ALA A 20 -16.45 -16.61 18.10
C ALA A 20 -16.71 -15.37 17.22
N ALA A 21 -17.41 -14.38 17.77
CA ALA A 21 -17.73 -13.17 17.04
C ALA A 21 -16.44 -12.50 16.54
N VAL A 22 -16.38 -12.18 15.25
CA VAL A 22 -15.23 -11.50 14.64
C VAL A 22 -14.95 -10.19 15.39
N PRO A 23 -13.73 -9.95 15.90
CA PRO A 23 -13.44 -8.76 16.69
C PRO A 23 -13.79 -7.45 15.95
N PRO A 24 -14.33 -6.42 16.61
CA PRO A 24 -14.73 -5.17 15.95
C PRO A 24 -13.62 -4.50 15.12
N LYS A 25 -12.36 -4.61 15.57
CA LYS A 25 -11.20 -4.12 14.80
C LYS A 25 -11.04 -4.82 13.45
N ILE A 26 -11.31 -6.13 13.38
CA ILE A 26 -11.22 -6.92 12.15
C ILE A 26 -12.39 -6.60 11.22
N GLN A 27 -13.57 -6.31 11.76
CA GLN A 27 -14.71 -5.85 10.94
C GLN A 27 -14.41 -4.52 10.25
N ARG A 28 -13.87 -3.52 10.98
CA ARG A 28 -13.45 -2.23 10.39
C ARG A 28 -12.32 -2.39 9.37
N PHE A 29 -11.35 -3.28 9.65
CA PHE A 29 -10.29 -3.64 8.72
C PHE A 29 -10.88 -4.18 7.41
N LYS A 30 -11.80 -5.16 7.50
CA LYS A 30 -12.45 -5.77 6.34
C LYS A 30 -13.23 -4.75 5.53
N GLU A 31 -13.97 -3.84 6.18
CA GLU A 31 -14.74 -2.82 5.46
C GLU A 31 -13.82 -1.86 4.70
N ALA A 32 -12.72 -1.41 5.31
CA ALA A 32 -11.75 -0.55 4.63
C ALA A 32 -11.16 -1.23 3.37
N MET A 33 -10.84 -2.52 3.48
CA MET A 33 -10.40 -3.32 2.34
C MET A 33 -11.50 -3.47 1.28
N ARG A 34 -12.76 -3.67 1.68
CA ARG A 34 -13.93 -3.85 0.79
C ARG A 34 -14.17 -2.61 -0.06
N LEU A 35 -13.97 -1.41 0.50
CA LEU A 35 -14.11 -0.15 -0.22
C LEU A 35 -13.09 -0.02 -1.37
N VAL A 36 -11.90 -0.61 -1.23
CA VAL A 36 -10.83 -0.55 -2.25
C VAL A 36 -10.91 -1.71 -3.25
N TYR A 37 -11.12 -2.92 -2.76
CA TYR A 37 -11.05 -4.16 -3.55
C TYR A 37 -12.41 -4.75 -3.91
N GLY A 38 -13.49 -4.02 -3.61
CA GLY A 38 -14.86 -4.45 -3.86
C GLY A 38 -15.29 -5.60 -2.95
N ASN A 39 -16.44 -6.19 -3.25
CA ASN A 39 -16.93 -7.33 -2.49
C ASN A 39 -16.06 -8.57 -2.78
N PHE A 40 -15.34 -9.00 -1.75
CA PHE A 40 -14.51 -10.21 -1.75
C PHE A 40 -14.97 -11.23 -0.69
N ASP A 41 -16.16 -11.04 -0.12
CA ASP A 41 -16.78 -12.00 0.82
C ASP A 41 -17.96 -12.74 0.16
N SER A 42 -18.27 -12.46 -1.11
CA SER A 42 -19.35 -13.08 -1.86
C SER A 42 -19.04 -13.10 -3.36
N PRO A 43 -19.64 -14.03 -4.14
CA PRO A 43 -19.43 -14.05 -5.58
C PRO A 43 -19.83 -12.70 -6.21
N PRO A 44 -19.11 -12.24 -7.25
CA PRO A 44 -19.51 -11.05 -7.98
C PRO A 44 -20.93 -11.25 -8.50
N SER A 45 -21.84 -10.33 -8.18
CA SER A 45 -23.23 -10.40 -8.60
C SER A 45 -23.30 -10.51 -10.14
N PRO A 46 -24.07 -11.45 -10.72
CA PRO A 46 -24.30 -11.52 -12.16
C PRO A 46 -24.81 -10.19 -12.74
N TYR A 47 -25.51 -9.41 -11.91
CA TYR A 47 -26.05 -8.10 -12.26
C TYR A 47 -24.98 -7.02 -12.48
N LEU A 48 -23.81 -7.12 -11.84
CA LEU A 48 -22.73 -6.13 -12.02
C LEU A 48 -21.99 -6.31 -13.35
N ARG A 49 -21.91 -7.55 -13.87
CA ARG A 49 -21.46 -7.77 -15.27
C ARG A 49 -22.44 -7.20 -16.27
N ALA A 50 -23.74 -7.34 -16.02
CA ALA A 50 -24.80 -6.87 -16.92
C ALA A 50 -24.97 -5.34 -16.89
N MET A 51 -24.81 -4.69 -15.74
CA MET A 51 -24.89 -3.22 -15.65
C MET A 51 -23.68 -2.51 -16.24
N ALA A 52 -22.47 -3.08 -16.14
CA ALA A 52 -21.30 -2.56 -16.86
C ALA A 52 -21.48 -2.59 -18.39
N SER A 53 -22.32 -3.50 -18.90
CA SER A 53 -22.66 -3.59 -20.33
C SER A 53 -23.96 -2.87 -20.74
N ALA A 54 -24.80 -2.44 -19.79
CA ALA A 54 -26.14 -1.88 -20.08
C ALA A 54 -26.22 -0.35 -19.94
N SER A 55 -25.26 0.27 -19.25
CA SER A 55 -25.20 1.74 -19.11
C SER A 55 -24.79 2.47 -20.41
N SER A 56 -24.34 1.75 -21.44
CA SER A 56 -23.98 2.30 -22.76
C SER A 56 -25.14 2.32 -23.77
N SER A 57 -26.36 1.92 -23.38
CA SER A 57 -27.50 1.84 -24.30
C SER A 57 -28.78 2.50 -23.79
N THR A 58 -28.80 3.83 -23.72
CA THR A 58 -30.05 4.60 -23.88
C THR A 58 -29.77 5.96 -24.51
N SER A 59 -29.70 5.98 -25.84
CA SER A 59 -29.82 7.20 -26.65
C SER A 59 -31.31 7.50 -26.83
N LEU A 60 -31.75 8.68 -26.39
CA LEU A 60 -33.01 9.30 -26.81
C LEU A 60 -32.68 10.44 -27.77
N SER A 61 -32.96 10.19 -29.05
CA SER A 61 -32.92 11.16 -30.12
C SER A 61 -34.26 11.92 -30.24
N SER A 62 -34.15 13.14 -30.79
CA SER A 62 -35.21 14.02 -31.36
C SER A 62 -35.83 15.11 -30.46
N LEU A 63 -35.40 16.37 -30.63
CA LEU A 63 -36.05 17.34 -31.54
C LEU A 63 -35.26 18.66 -31.65
N ALA A 64 -35.18 19.17 -32.88
CA ALA A 64 -34.40 20.32 -33.33
C ALA A 64 -35.05 21.70 -33.03
N GLY A 65 -34.23 22.77 -33.01
CA GLY A 65 -34.70 24.15 -32.98
C GLY A 65 -33.60 25.22 -33.02
N VAL A 66 -33.22 25.60 -34.25
CA VAL A 66 -32.45 26.76 -34.75
C VAL A 66 -32.29 28.00 -33.84
N GLY A 67 -31.07 28.55 -33.79
CA GLY A 67 -30.82 29.97 -33.43
C GLY A 67 -29.34 30.31 -33.19
N GLY A 68 -28.71 31.02 -34.13
CA GLY A 68 -27.29 31.42 -34.07
C GLY A 68 -27.00 32.62 -33.15
N GLY A 69 -25.73 32.79 -32.79
CA GLY A 69 -25.23 33.96 -32.07
C GLY A 69 -23.76 33.83 -31.66
N MET A 70 -22.95 34.81 -32.06
CA MET A 70 -21.50 34.90 -31.90
C MET A 70 -21.02 35.14 -30.44
N ALA A 71 -19.80 34.62 -30.19
CA ALA A 71 -18.69 35.20 -29.42
C ALA A 71 -18.57 35.05 -27.89
N HIS A 72 -17.30 34.90 -27.51
CA HIS A 72 -16.62 35.07 -26.20
C HIS A 72 -16.46 33.86 -25.24
N LYS A 73 -15.34 33.15 -25.45
CA LYS A 73 -14.17 33.03 -24.53
C LYS A 73 -14.48 32.99 -23.02
N ALA A 74 -14.42 31.79 -22.42
CA ALA A 74 -13.72 31.51 -21.15
C ALA A 74 -13.90 30.03 -20.78
N THR A 75 -12.80 29.28 -20.74
CA THR A 75 -12.68 28.00 -20.04
C THR A 75 -12.47 28.26 -18.55
N PRO A 76 -12.99 27.39 -17.67
CA PRO A 76 -12.22 27.03 -16.49
C PRO A 76 -12.10 25.51 -16.38
N SER A 77 -10.87 25.05 -16.61
CA SER A 77 -10.35 23.77 -16.13
C SER A 77 -10.02 23.90 -14.64
N SER A 78 -10.54 23.01 -13.79
CA SER A 78 -10.00 22.80 -12.44
C SER A 78 -10.18 21.35 -12.02
N SER A 79 -9.30 20.48 -12.49
CA SER A 79 -8.98 19.19 -11.87
C SER A 79 -7.62 19.36 -11.19
N SER A 80 -7.60 19.52 -9.87
CA SER A 80 -6.38 19.66 -9.10
C SER A 80 -5.78 18.28 -8.79
N SER A 81 -4.81 17.87 -9.59
CA SER A 81 -3.87 16.79 -9.28
C SER A 81 -2.80 17.32 -8.30
N PHE A 82 -2.74 16.80 -7.07
CA PHE A 82 -1.67 17.16 -6.14
C PHE A 82 -0.62 16.06 -6.03
N SER A 83 0.62 16.45 -6.33
CA SER A 83 1.83 15.66 -6.17
C SER A 83 2.27 15.62 -4.71
N ALA A 84 2.73 14.46 -4.26
CA ALA A 84 3.29 14.27 -2.94
C ALA A 84 4.67 14.96 -2.83
N ALA A 85 4.67 16.10 -2.14
CA ALA A 85 5.76 16.74 -1.39
C ALA A 85 6.85 17.55 -2.15
N ALA A 86 6.83 18.87 -1.88
CA ALA A 86 8.02 19.66 -1.60
C ALA A 86 7.67 20.71 -0.53
N ALA A 87 8.41 20.71 0.58
CA ALA A 87 8.29 21.69 1.65
C ALA A 87 8.90 23.04 1.23
N ALA A 88 8.15 24.13 1.36
CA ALA A 88 8.67 25.49 1.31
C ALA A 88 7.98 26.35 2.37
N THR A 89 8.82 26.94 3.22
CA THR A 89 8.55 27.84 4.33
C THR A 89 7.87 29.14 3.88
N LEU A 90 6.80 29.57 4.55
CA LEU A 90 6.25 30.94 4.39
C LEU A 90 6.03 31.61 5.75
N LYS A 91 6.64 32.80 5.90
CA LYS A 91 6.39 33.79 6.97
C LYS A 91 5.13 34.60 6.66
N PRO A 92 4.50 35.22 7.68
CA PRO A 92 3.16 35.80 7.54
C PRO A 92 3.21 37.25 7.03
N GLU A 93 2.29 37.59 6.15
CA GLU A 93 1.91 38.97 5.88
C GLU A 93 0.47 39.26 6.36
N THR A 94 0.33 40.49 6.82
CA THR A 94 -0.78 41.15 7.50
C THR A 94 -1.83 41.72 6.56
N ALA A 95 -3.12 41.74 6.98
CA ALA A 95 -4.13 42.81 6.81
C ALA A 95 -5.55 42.21 6.92
N ALA A 96 -6.36 42.53 7.93
CA ALA A 96 -7.16 43.74 8.12
C ALA A 96 -8.59 43.66 7.52
N THR A 97 -9.55 43.48 8.43
CA THR A 97 -10.84 44.20 8.60
C THR A 97 -11.80 44.47 7.43
N GLY A 98 -13.07 44.08 7.66
CA GLY A 98 -14.30 44.63 7.07
C GLY A 98 -15.30 43.50 6.76
N GLY A 99 -16.54 43.44 7.21
CA GLY A 99 -17.42 44.43 7.82
C GLY A 99 -18.81 44.38 7.14
N LYS A 100 -19.72 43.59 7.72
CA LYS A 100 -21.21 43.64 7.65
C LYS A 100 -21.95 43.59 6.29
N GLY A 101 -22.97 42.73 6.26
CA GLY A 101 -24.14 42.84 5.36
C GLY A 101 -25.18 41.77 5.68
N ALA A 102 -26.28 42.15 6.32
CA ALA A 102 -27.42 41.32 6.69
C ALA A 102 -28.55 41.39 5.65
N ALA A 103 -29.40 40.36 5.60
CA ALA A 103 -30.87 40.35 5.32
C ALA A 103 -31.26 39.02 4.60
N SER A 104 -32.11 38.18 5.22
CA SER A 104 -33.59 38.13 5.02
C SER A 104 -33.96 37.05 3.99
N SER A 105 -34.40 35.87 4.41
CA SER A 105 -35.79 35.46 4.71
C SER A 105 -36.43 34.68 3.55
N ALA A 106 -36.96 33.50 3.87
CA ALA A 106 -38.25 32.93 3.43
C ALA A 106 -38.13 31.43 3.10
N ALA A 107 -38.63 30.60 4.02
CA ALA A 107 -39.19 29.28 3.70
C ALA A 107 -40.60 29.47 3.11
N PRO A 108 -41.14 28.47 2.40
CA PRO A 108 -42.23 27.72 3.04
C PRO A 108 -42.30 26.20 2.71
N THR A 109 -42.61 25.45 3.78
CA THR A 109 -43.51 24.28 3.91
C THR A 109 -43.58 23.17 2.85
N THR A 110 -43.13 21.99 3.31
CA THR A 110 -43.81 20.67 3.33
C THR A 110 -45.28 20.60 2.87
N THR A 111 -45.57 19.59 2.04
CA THR A 111 -46.88 18.93 1.98
C THR A 111 -46.70 17.43 1.86
N THR A 112 -47.19 16.73 2.87
CA THR A 112 -47.36 15.28 3.00
C THR A 112 -48.57 14.83 2.17
N SER A 113 -48.45 13.70 1.46
CA SER A 113 -49.62 12.88 1.11
C SER A 113 -49.24 11.40 1.07
N ALA A 114 -50.05 10.60 1.75
CA ALA A 114 -49.90 9.18 1.98
C ALA A 114 -50.91 8.37 1.15
N MET A 115 -50.70 7.04 1.12
CA MET A 115 -51.59 5.96 0.62
C MET A 115 -51.50 5.71 -0.91
N GLN A 116 -51.29 4.49 -1.44
CA GLN A 116 -51.78 3.17 -1.03
C GLN A 116 -50.81 2.02 -1.41
N LYS A 117 -50.69 1.02 -0.51
CA LYS A 117 -50.03 -0.27 -0.72
C LYS A 117 -50.85 -1.15 -1.67
N LYS A 118 -50.26 -1.56 -2.80
CA LYS A 118 -50.77 -2.66 -3.65
C LYS A 118 -49.90 -3.90 -3.46
N LYS A 119 -50.49 -4.91 -2.81
CA LYS A 119 -49.93 -6.23 -2.48
C LYS A 119 -49.57 -6.97 -3.77
N ARG A 120 -48.28 -7.03 -4.13
CA ARG A 120 -47.76 -7.96 -5.15
C ARG A 120 -47.41 -9.28 -4.46
N ARG A 121 -47.83 -10.39 -5.07
CA ARG A 121 -47.49 -11.76 -4.66
C ARG A 121 -45.97 -11.92 -4.81
N ASP A 122 -45.30 -12.24 -3.70
CA ASP A 122 -43.92 -12.71 -3.71
C ASP A 122 -43.87 -14.09 -4.38
N THR A 123 -43.34 -14.13 -5.60
CA THR A 123 -42.79 -15.36 -6.15
C THR A 123 -41.52 -15.66 -5.38
N LEU A 124 -41.54 -16.72 -4.56
CA LEU A 124 -40.34 -17.29 -3.94
C LEU A 124 -39.29 -17.51 -5.04
N THR A 125 -38.23 -16.72 -5.03
CA THR A 125 -36.96 -17.08 -5.66
C THR A 125 -36.40 -18.30 -4.91
N PRO A 126 -35.96 -19.35 -5.62
CA PRO A 126 -35.26 -20.45 -4.96
C PRO A 126 -33.97 -19.94 -4.29
N PRO A 127 -33.51 -20.57 -3.21
CA PRO A 127 -32.26 -20.19 -2.56
C PRO A 127 -31.10 -20.25 -3.57
N PRO A 128 -30.11 -19.35 -3.48
CA PRO A 128 -28.92 -19.42 -4.33
C PRO A 128 -28.28 -20.80 -4.15
N SER A 129 -27.96 -21.45 -5.27
CA SER A 129 -27.26 -22.73 -5.29
C SER A 129 -26.07 -22.71 -4.31
N PRO A 130 -25.81 -23.79 -3.56
CA PRO A 130 -24.69 -23.83 -2.63
C PRO A 130 -23.41 -23.48 -3.41
N LEU A 131 -22.68 -22.47 -2.93
CA LEU A 131 -21.43 -22.05 -3.55
C LEU A 131 -20.53 -23.27 -3.64
N LEU A 132 -20.16 -23.66 -4.86
CA LEU A 132 -19.20 -24.75 -5.06
C LEU A 132 -17.90 -24.35 -4.35
N THR A 133 -17.45 -25.19 -3.41
CA THR A 133 -16.21 -25.00 -2.68
C THR A 133 -15.23 -26.13 -3.00
N VAL A 134 -13.94 -25.80 -3.08
CA VAL A 134 -12.84 -26.77 -3.15
C VAL A 134 -11.97 -26.53 -1.92
N GLY A 135 -11.85 -27.53 -1.04
CA GLY A 135 -11.12 -27.37 0.22
C GLY A 135 -11.68 -26.28 1.14
N GLY A 136 -12.98 -25.99 1.08
CA GLY A 136 -13.62 -24.91 1.84
C GLY A 136 -13.47 -23.50 1.24
N ILE A 137 -12.73 -23.37 0.11
CA ILE A 137 -12.57 -22.10 -0.60
C ILE A 137 -13.64 -22.00 -1.70
N PRO A 138 -14.40 -20.89 -1.80
CA PRO A 138 -15.38 -20.71 -2.87
C PRO A 138 -14.72 -20.66 -4.26
N GLN A 139 -15.29 -21.38 -5.22
CA GLN A 139 -14.74 -21.45 -6.59
C GLN A 139 -14.66 -20.08 -7.28
N TRP A 140 -15.53 -19.12 -6.92
CA TRP A 140 -15.50 -17.78 -7.49
C TRP A 140 -14.21 -17.03 -7.14
N ALA A 141 -13.53 -17.36 -6.03
CA ALA A 141 -12.30 -16.71 -5.60
C ALA A 141 -11.19 -16.86 -6.65
N GLU A 142 -11.11 -18.04 -7.29
CA GLU A 142 -10.20 -18.32 -8.39
C GLU A 142 -10.54 -17.58 -9.68
N SER A 143 -11.72 -16.95 -9.75
CA SER A 143 -12.14 -16.10 -10.87
C SER A 143 -12.18 -14.62 -10.50
N TRP A 144 -11.89 -14.27 -9.25
CA TRP A 144 -11.92 -12.89 -8.78
C TRP A 144 -10.83 -12.06 -9.45
N THR A 145 -11.18 -10.81 -9.74
CA THR A 145 -10.30 -9.78 -10.26
C THR A 145 -10.58 -8.50 -9.47
N PRO A 146 -9.56 -7.80 -8.96
CA PRO A 146 -9.79 -6.54 -8.26
C PRO A 146 -10.45 -5.50 -9.19
N PRO A 147 -11.29 -4.61 -8.64
CA PRO A 147 -12.02 -3.61 -9.43
C PRO A 147 -11.06 -2.64 -10.14
N SER A 148 -11.44 -2.25 -11.35
CA SER A 148 -10.69 -1.29 -12.18
C SER A 148 -11.06 0.17 -11.94
N HIS A 149 -12.14 0.45 -11.20
CA HIS A 149 -12.56 1.81 -10.84
C HIS A 149 -13.35 1.83 -9.50
N PRO A 150 -13.02 2.74 -8.55
CA PRO A 150 -11.74 3.45 -8.48
C PRO A 150 -10.59 2.46 -8.21
N GLY A 151 -10.90 1.29 -7.66
CA GLY A 151 -9.91 0.28 -7.27
C GLY A 151 -8.88 0.87 -6.33
N ALA A 152 -7.61 0.67 -6.66
CA ALA A 152 -6.48 1.23 -5.92
C ALA A 152 -6.15 2.69 -6.29
N GLY A 153 -6.95 3.35 -7.15
CA GLY A 153 -6.82 4.77 -7.48
C GLY A 153 -5.76 5.11 -8.54
N GLY A 154 -5.58 4.25 -9.55
CA GLY A 154 -4.57 4.45 -10.60
C GLY A 154 -4.97 3.87 -11.95
N HIS A 155 -4.02 3.77 -12.87
CA HIS A 155 -4.21 3.26 -14.23
C HIS A 155 -4.86 1.87 -14.21
N ARG A 156 -6.09 1.77 -14.75
CA ARG A 156 -6.95 0.57 -14.71
C ARG A 156 -7.22 0.08 -13.27
N GLY A 157 -7.34 1.03 -12.37
CA GLY A 157 -7.60 0.84 -10.95
C GLY A 157 -6.42 0.27 -10.18
N ARG A 158 -5.18 0.30 -10.71
CA ARG A 158 -3.98 -0.25 -10.04
C ARG A 158 -3.01 0.86 -9.67
N TYR A 159 -2.51 0.80 -8.45
CA TYR A 159 -1.53 1.76 -7.93
C TYR A 159 -0.59 1.01 -6.98
N LEU A 160 0.69 0.95 -7.33
CA LEU A 160 1.62 -0.04 -6.79
C LEU A 160 1.74 0.00 -5.25
N TRP A 161 1.72 1.19 -4.65
CA TRP A 161 1.74 1.35 -3.20
C TRP A 161 0.48 0.81 -2.54
N THR A 162 -0.70 1.24 -3.03
CA THR A 162 -1.99 0.81 -2.50
C THR A 162 -2.16 -0.70 -2.63
N ASP A 163 -1.67 -1.26 -3.74
CA ASP A 163 -1.70 -2.70 -4.01
C ASP A 163 -0.73 -3.50 -3.16
N ALA A 164 0.46 -2.97 -2.87
CA ALA A 164 1.40 -3.61 -1.93
C ALA A 164 0.77 -3.71 -0.54
N PHE A 165 0.20 -2.62 -0.03
CA PHE A 165 -0.56 -2.65 1.23
C PHE A 165 -1.75 -3.60 1.16
N GLY A 166 -2.51 -3.58 0.06
CA GLY A 166 -3.67 -4.45 -0.10
C GLY A 166 -3.33 -5.94 -0.07
N LEU A 167 -2.24 -6.33 -0.73
CA LEU A 167 -1.73 -7.70 -0.71
C LEU A 167 -1.37 -8.11 0.72
N VAL A 168 -0.55 -7.32 1.41
CA VAL A 168 -0.13 -7.60 2.79
C VAL A 168 -1.35 -7.67 3.72
N ASN A 169 -2.32 -6.77 3.56
CA ASN A 169 -3.56 -6.76 4.32
C ASN A 169 -4.45 -7.98 4.07
N MET A 170 -4.49 -8.53 2.85
CA MET A 170 -5.18 -9.79 2.58
C MET A 170 -4.52 -10.97 3.29
N LEU A 171 -3.19 -10.99 3.39
CA LEU A 171 -2.48 -12.01 4.17
C LEU A 171 -2.76 -11.87 5.68
N THR A 172 -2.84 -10.64 6.19
CA THR A 172 -3.31 -10.37 7.56
C THR A 172 -4.71 -10.91 7.77
N LEU A 173 -5.67 -10.62 6.87
CA LEU A 173 -7.04 -11.15 6.99
C LEU A 173 -7.10 -12.66 6.94
N TRP A 174 -6.29 -13.30 6.09
CA TRP A 174 -6.18 -14.74 6.04
C TRP A 174 -5.79 -15.32 7.41
N LYS A 175 -4.71 -14.81 8.03
CA LYS A 175 -4.25 -15.30 9.33
C LYS A 175 -5.24 -14.98 10.47
N GLU A 176 -5.74 -13.73 10.54
CA GLU A 176 -6.62 -13.29 11.62
C GLU A 176 -8.02 -13.94 11.59
N SER A 177 -8.50 -14.38 10.41
CA SER A 177 -9.84 -14.97 10.27
C SER A 177 -9.85 -16.46 9.98
N GLY A 178 -8.72 -17.05 9.60
CA GLY A 178 -8.64 -18.44 9.13
C GLY A 178 -9.29 -18.69 7.76
N ASN A 179 -9.79 -17.66 7.07
CA ASN A 179 -10.46 -17.81 5.78
C ASN A 179 -9.45 -17.86 4.63
N GLY A 180 -9.21 -19.06 4.09
CA GLY A 180 -8.32 -19.33 2.95
C GLY A 180 -8.61 -18.54 1.68
N THR A 181 -9.83 -17.99 1.53
CA THR A 181 -10.21 -17.12 0.41
C THR A 181 -9.25 -15.93 0.28
N TYR A 182 -8.86 -15.29 1.38
CA TYR A 182 -7.99 -14.11 1.32
C TYR A 182 -6.59 -14.41 0.78
N LEU A 183 -6.06 -15.61 1.02
CA LEU A 183 -4.79 -16.03 0.43
C LEU A 183 -4.89 -16.20 -1.09
N VAL A 184 -6.00 -16.77 -1.58
CA VAL A 184 -6.28 -16.86 -3.02
C VAL A 184 -6.38 -15.46 -3.63
N LEU A 185 -7.13 -14.56 -2.99
CA LEU A 185 -7.28 -13.18 -3.46
C LEU A 185 -5.94 -12.42 -3.49
N ALA A 186 -5.07 -12.62 -2.50
CA ALA A 186 -3.73 -12.04 -2.48
C ALA A 186 -2.90 -12.47 -3.70
N LYS A 187 -2.94 -13.77 -4.06
CA LYS A 187 -2.28 -14.28 -5.27
C LYS A 187 -2.89 -13.70 -6.55
N ARG A 188 -4.22 -13.58 -6.61
CA ARG A 188 -4.93 -13.00 -7.75
C ARG A 188 -4.59 -11.52 -7.92
N LEU A 189 -4.51 -10.77 -6.82
CA LEU A 189 -4.07 -9.38 -6.79
C LEU A 189 -2.63 -9.24 -7.30
N ALA A 190 -1.70 -10.08 -6.83
CA ALA A 190 -0.32 -10.09 -7.30
C ALA A 190 -0.22 -10.27 -8.81
N ARG A 191 -0.89 -11.29 -9.35
CA ARG A 191 -0.93 -11.54 -10.81
C ARG A 191 -1.55 -10.37 -11.57
N ARG A 192 -2.63 -9.78 -11.06
CA ARG A 192 -3.28 -8.64 -11.71
C ARG A 192 -2.37 -7.41 -11.74
N VAL A 193 -1.63 -7.14 -10.67
CA VAL A 193 -0.63 -6.06 -10.65
C VAL A 193 0.45 -6.31 -11.70
N HIS A 194 0.96 -7.54 -11.82
CA HIS A 194 1.97 -7.87 -12.83
C HIS A 194 1.43 -7.74 -14.26
N GLU A 195 0.16 -8.09 -14.50
CA GLU A 195 -0.48 -7.92 -15.81
C GLU A 195 -0.80 -6.47 -16.16
N VAL A 196 -1.06 -5.60 -15.19
CA VAL A 196 -1.39 -4.19 -15.48
C VAL A 196 -0.16 -3.30 -15.43
N LEU A 197 0.60 -3.35 -14.33
CA LEU A 197 1.73 -2.45 -14.08
C LEU A 197 3.06 -2.99 -14.64
N GLY A 198 3.15 -4.29 -14.97
CA GLY A 198 4.28 -4.90 -15.69
C GLY A 198 4.15 -4.86 -17.21
N ARG A 199 3.23 -4.03 -17.74
CA ARG A 199 2.99 -3.83 -19.17
C ARG A 199 3.05 -2.37 -19.55
N GLU A 200 3.37 -2.14 -20.82
CA GLU A 200 3.26 -0.83 -21.45
C GLU A 200 1.82 -0.30 -21.39
N ARG A 201 1.70 1.02 -21.55
CA ARG A 201 0.41 1.68 -21.65
C ARG A 201 -0.16 1.56 -23.04
N GLU A 202 -1.45 1.84 -23.12
CA GLU A 202 -2.16 2.04 -24.37
C GLU A 202 -1.53 3.21 -25.14
N PRO A 203 -1.31 3.10 -26.46
CA PRO A 203 -0.94 4.24 -27.28
C PRO A 203 -1.96 5.36 -27.15
N ARG A 204 -1.51 6.62 -27.13
CA ARG A 204 -2.39 7.79 -27.04
C ARG A 204 -3.41 7.77 -28.20
N GLY A 205 -4.70 7.90 -27.88
CA GLY A 205 -5.80 7.90 -28.86
C GLY A 205 -6.55 6.58 -29.00
N ALA A 206 -6.06 5.49 -28.40
CA ALA A 206 -6.75 4.19 -28.42
C ALA A 206 -8.05 4.17 -27.59
N GLY A 207 -8.33 5.20 -26.79
CA GLY A 207 -9.51 5.31 -25.93
C GLY A 207 -10.68 6.11 -26.52
N GLU A 208 -10.57 6.61 -27.75
CA GLU A 208 -11.66 7.38 -28.40
C GLU A 208 -12.35 6.61 -29.55
N GLU A 209 -11.79 5.49 -30.00
CA GLU A 209 -12.33 4.66 -31.08
C GLU A 209 -12.42 3.19 -30.65
N GLU A 210 -13.33 2.84 -29.74
CA GLU A 210 -13.86 1.46 -29.61
C GLU A 210 -15.05 1.42 -28.62
N GLU A 211 -16.13 2.13 -28.95
CA GLU A 211 -17.49 1.78 -28.52
C GLU A 211 -18.50 1.97 -29.66
N GLU A 212 -18.13 1.68 -30.90
CA GLU A 212 -19.12 1.43 -31.97
C GLU A 212 -18.69 0.24 -32.85
N GLY A 213 -19.45 -0.85 -32.76
CA GLY A 213 -19.55 -1.84 -33.83
C GLY A 213 -18.51 -2.96 -33.86
N GLY A 214 -18.69 -3.99 -33.04
CA GLY A 214 -17.92 -5.23 -33.13
C GLY A 214 -18.62 -6.42 -32.49
N GLY A 215 -19.72 -6.88 -33.10
CA GLY A 215 -20.36 -8.14 -32.74
C GLY A 215 -19.41 -9.32 -32.99
N GLY A 216 -18.70 -9.76 -31.96
CA GLY A 216 -17.85 -10.95 -31.98
C GLY A 216 -17.62 -11.45 -30.55
N GLY A 217 -18.28 -12.54 -30.19
CA GLY A 217 -18.16 -13.17 -28.87
C GLY A 217 -16.72 -13.60 -28.60
N GLY A 218 -16.09 -12.96 -27.61
CA GLY A 218 -14.73 -13.25 -27.16
C GLY A 218 -14.13 -12.06 -26.41
N GLY A 219 -14.78 -11.57 -25.36
CA GLY A 219 -14.33 -10.42 -24.56
C GLY A 219 -13.06 -10.71 -23.78
N GLY A 220 -11.91 -10.64 -24.46
CA GLY A 220 -10.58 -10.60 -23.86
C GLY A 220 -10.15 -9.16 -23.67
N GLU A 221 -9.76 -8.80 -22.46
CA GLU A 221 -9.17 -7.50 -22.16
C GLU A 221 -7.88 -7.32 -22.98
N LYS A 222 -7.77 -6.21 -23.73
CA LYS A 222 -6.61 -5.92 -24.59
C LYS A 222 -5.32 -5.94 -23.75
N ARG A 223 -4.41 -6.84 -24.13
CA ARG A 223 -3.14 -7.10 -23.44
C ARG A 223 -2.01 -6.40 -24.19
N TYR A 224 -1.47 -5.34 -23.59
CA TYR A 224 -0.34 -4.58 -24.14
C TYR A 224 0.98 -5.32 -23.99
N ASN A 225 2.06 -4.84 -24.61
CA ASN A 225 3.37 -5.49 -24.50
C ASN A 225 3.86 -5.49 -23.04
N ARG A 226 4.68 -6.49 -22.70
CA ARG A 226 5.48 -6.44 -21.47
C ARG A 226 6.42 -5.24 -21.52
N LEU A 227 6.79 -4.72 -20.35
CA LEU A 227 7.82 -3.68 -20.29
C LEU A 227 9.15 -4.21 -20.86
N PRO A 228 10.02 -3.33 -21.39
CA PRO A 228 11.31 -3.73 -21.95
C PRO A 228 12.09 -4.66 -21.01
N GLY A 229 12.53 -5.80 -21.55
CA GLY A 229 13.26 -6.84 -20.80
C GLY A 229 12.39 -7.91 -20.13
N ALA A 230 11.07 -7.74 -20.04
CA ALA A 230 10.14 -8.76 -19.51
C ALA A 230 9.51 -9.65 -20.58
N THR A 231 9.14 -10.87 -20.18
CA THR A 231 8.30 -11.81 -20.96
C THR A 231 7.10 -12.25 -20.12
N ASP A 232 6.24 -13.12 -20.64
CA ASP A 232 5.14 -13.68 -19.84
C ASP A 232 5.62 -14.67 -18.76
N GLU A 233 6.71 -15.38 -19.04
CA GLU A 233 7.38 -16.30 -18.11
C GLU A 233 8.23 -15.53 -17.08
N GLU A 234 8.73 -14.35 -17.44
CA GLU A 234 9.53 -13.50 -16.58
C GLU A 234 8.96 -12.07 -16.48
N PRO A 235 7.77 -11.93 -15.86
CA PRO A 235 6.95 -10.72 -15.96
C PRO A 235 7.54 -9.51 -15.25
N LEU A 236 8.50 -9.70 -14.36
CA LEU A 236 9.10 -8.63 -13.54
C LEU A 236 10.50 -8.21 -14.00
N LYS A 237 11.05 -8.81 -15.06
CA LYS A 237 12.38 -8.43 -15.59
C LYS A 237 12.45 -7.02 -16.19
N GLY A 238 11.30 -6.42 -16.46
CA GLY A 238 11.18 -5.04 -16.93
C GLY A 238 10.71 -4.08 -15.84
N GLY A 239 10.73 -4.47 -14.57
CA GLY A 239 10.22 -3.66 -13.46
C GLY A 239 8.69 -3.60 -13.37
N LEU A 240 8.18 -2.62 -12.61
CA LEU A 240 6.76 -2.32 -12.47
C LEU A 240 6.52 -0.82 -12.46
N ARG A 241 5.52 -0.38 -13.22
CA ARG A 241 5.05 1.00 -13.18
C ARG A 241 4.37 1.33 -11.85
N ILE A 242 4.37 2.61 -11.48
CA ILE A 242 3.65 3.12 -10.30
C ILE A 242 2.14 3.03 -10.52
N GLY A 243 1.67 3.30 -11.73
CA GLY A 243 0.25 3.27 -12.07
C GLY A 243 -0.46 4.60 -11.86
N LYS A 244 0.22 5.74 -11.93
CA LYS A 244 -0.47 7.07 -11.97
C LYS A 244 -1.36 7.19 -13.20
N GLU A 245 -2.28 8.14 -13.29
CA GLU A 245 -3.10 8.27 -14.51
C GLU A 245 -2.36 8.97 -15.65
N ASP A 246 -1.62 10.04 -15.36
CA ASP A 246 -0.74 10.67 -16.36
C ASP A 246 0.44 9.74 -16.69
N SER A 247 0.80 9.65 -17.96
CA SER A 247 1.89 8.81 -18.48
C SER A 247 3.27 9.47 -18.43
N ARG A 248 3.38 10.80 -18.28
CA ARG A 248 4.64 11.53 -18.49
C ARG A 248 5.01 12.48 -17.34
N GLY A 249 6.30 12.79 -17.28
CA GLY A 249 6.85 13.79 -16.38
C GLY A 249 7.22 13.25 -14.99
N ALA A 250 7.82 14.12 -14.18
CA ALA A 250 8.20 13.81 -12.80
C ALA A 250 6.99 13.39 -11.96
N ASP A 251 5.82 13.98 -12.23
CA ASP A 251 4.57 13.69 -11.52
C ASP A 251 3.69 12.62 -12.17
N GLY A 252 3.96 12.21 -13.41
CA GLY A 252 3.22 11.13 -14.09
C GLY A 252 3.72 9.73 -13.71
N ASP A 253 3.45 8.76 -14.57
CA ASP A 253 3.88 7.38 -14.38
C ASP A 253 5.41 7.21 -14.48
N GLY A 254 5.88 5.98 -14.28
CA GLY A 254 7.28 5.62 -14.26
C GLY A 254 7.50 4.55 -13.21
N MET A 255 8.74 4.42 -12.74
CA MET A 255 9.08 3.52 -11.64
C MET A 255 9.64 4.32 -10.47
N TYR A 256 9.16 4.01 -9.27
CA TYR A 256 9.64 4.58 -8.02
C TYR A 256 10.23 3.47 -7.16
N LEU A 257 11.53 3.58 -6.85
CA LEU A 257 12.27 2.58 -6.08
C LEU A 257 11.59 2.18 -4.75
N HIS A 258 11.09 3.15 -3.98
CA HIS A 258 10.44 2.85 -2.70
C HIS A 258 9.15 2.02 -2.88
N TYR A 259 8.42 2.22 -3.98
CA TYR A 259 7.22 1.43 -4.28
C TYR A 259 7.58 0.03 -4.77
N ILE A 260 8.65 -0.08 -5.57
CA ILE A 260 9.21 -1.35 -6.02
C ILE A 260 9.67 -2.20 -4.82
N THR A 261 10.41 -1.60 -3.88
CA THR A 261 10.89 -2.30 -2.68
C THR A 261 9.73 -2.72 -1.77
N LEU A 262 8.70 -1.88 -1.61
CA LEU A 262 7.50 -2.26 -0.88
C LEU A 262 6.72 -3.42 -1.55
N TRP A 263 6.64 -3.44 -2.88
CA TRP A 263 6.03 -4.56 -3.60
C TRP A 263 6.86 -5.84 -3.49
N ALA A 264 8.19 -5.75 -3.55
CA ALA A 264 9.08 -6.90 -3.33
C ALA A 264 8.92 -7.46 -1.91
N PHE A 265 8.77 -6.59 -0.90
CA PHE A 265 8.38 -7.01 0.45
C PHE A 265 7.04 -7.76 0.46
N ALA A 266 6.01 -7.22 -0.19
CA ALA A 266 4.68 -7.83 -0.25
C ALA A 266 4.72 -9.23 -0.91
N LEU A 267 5.46 -9.39 -2.01
CA LEU A 267 5.68 -10.70 -2.66
C LEU A 267 6.43 -11.68 -1.75
N THR A 268 7.41 -11.20 -0.99
CA THR A 268 8.15 -12.02 -0.03
C THR A 268 7.24 -12.53 1.07
N GLN A 269 6.38 -11.66 1.62
CA GLN A 269 5.35 -12.06 2.59
C GLN A 269 4.36 -13.06 2.02
N LEU A 270 3.94 -12.90 0.74
CA LEU A 270 3.09 -13.88 0.07
C LEU A 270 3.78 -15.25 -0.03
N GLY A 271 5.07 -15.29 -0.35
CA GLY A 271 5.87 -16.50 -0.39
C GLY A 271 5.94 -17.20 0.97
N LEU A 272 6.19 -16.44 2.05
CA LEU A 272 6.20 -16.98 3.42
C LEU A 272 4.82 -17.51 3.85
N ALA A 273 3.75 -16.76 3.58
CA ALA A 273 2.39 -17.15 3.95
C ALA A 273 1.90 -18.39 3.19
N SER A 274 2.16 -18.45 1.88
CA SER A 274 1.74 -19.57 1.02
C SER A 274 2.69 -20.76 1.02
N ARG A 275 3.92 -20.58 1.53
CA ARG A 275 5.05 -21.52 1.40
C ARG A 275 5.42 -21.83 -0.05
N GLU A 276 5.17 -20.89 -0.95
CA GLU A 276 5.50 -20.98 -2.37
C GLU A 276 6.71 -20.09 -2.68
N GLY A 277 7.87 -20.72 -2.87
CA GLY A 277 9.13 -20.04 -3.12
C GLY A 277 9.16 -19.17 -4.38
N GLU A 278 8.28 -19.44 -5.36
CA GLU A 278 8.18 -18.67 -6.60
C GLU A 278 7.94 -17.16 -6.35
N TRP A 279 7.19 -16.82 -5.30
CA TRP A 279 6.91 -15.43 -4.96
C TRP A 279 8.16 -14.70 -4.43
N VAL A 280 8.99 -15.41 -3.67
CA VAL A 280 10.29 -14.89 -3.19
C VAL A 280 11.26 -14.74 -4.36
N THR A 281 11.30 -15.71 -5.28
CA THR A 281 12.09 -15.60 -6.52
C THR A 281 11.64 -14.41 -7.37
N LEU A 282 10.33 -14.16 -7.49
CA LEU A 282 9.81 -12.99 -8.21
C LEU A 282 10.22 -11.67 -7.54
N ALA A 283 10.18 -11.60 -6.21
CA ALA A 283 10.66 -10.43 -5.46
C ALA A 283 12.14 -10.13 -5.75
N ALA A 284 12.99 -11.18 -5.70
CA ALA A 284 14.42 -11.06 -6.00
C ALA A 284 14.66 -10.63 -7.47
N LYS A 285 13.97 -11.25 -8.43
CA LYS A 285 14.04 -10.86 -9.85
C LYS A 285 13.67 -9.40 -10.07
N LEU A 286 12.62 -8.92 -9.41
CA LEU A 286 12.18 -7.53 -9.53
C LEU A 286 13.28 -6.56 -9.08
N LEU A 287 13.81 -6.72 -7.87
CA LEU A 287 14.86 -5.81 -7.37
C LEU A 287 16.11 -5.85 -8.25
N LYS A 288 16.56 -7.04 -8.62
CA LYS A 288 17.72 -7.21 -9.51
C LYS A 288 17.53 -6.52 -10.86
N SER A 289 16.34 -6.64 -11.45
CA SER A 289 16.06 -6.07 -12.77
C SER A 289 16.10 -4.54 -12.80
N VAL A 290 15.66 -3.89 -11.71
CA VAL A 290 15.59 -2.43 -11.66
C VAL A 290 16.85 -1.79 -11.06
N HIS A 291 17.69 -2.57 -10.37
CA HIS A 291 18.78 -2.05 -9.53
C HIS A 291 19.70 -1.08 -10.29
N ARG A 292 20.16 -1.44 -11.49
CA ARG A 292 21.08 -0.59 -12.29
C ARG A 292 20.44 0.72 -12.79
N ALA A 293 19.12 0.77 -12.89
CA ALA A 293 18.41 2.00 -13.27
C ALA A 293 18.38 3.00 -12.11
N PHE A 294 18.27 2.49 -10.87
CA PHE A 294 18.15 3.30 -9.66
C PHE A 294 19.47 3.58 -8.94
N VAL A 295 20.34 2.58 -8.83
CA VAL A 295 21.62 2.65 -8.14
C VAL A 295 22.73 2.80 -9.17
N ARG A 296 23.20 4.04 -9.32
CA ARG A 296 24.11 4.47 -10.37
C ARG A 296 25.50 4.71 -9.82
N GLU A 297 26.49 4.26 -10.56
CA GLU A 297 27.89 4.56 -10.26
C GLU A 297 28.24 5.94 -10.79
N GLU A 298 28.76 6.78 -9.90
CA GLU A 298 29.36 8.07 -10.23
C GLU A 298 30.85 8.04 -9.84
N HIS A 299 31.67 8.80 -10.56
CA HIS A 299 33.10 8.91 -10.28
C HIS A 299 33.43 10.34 -9.88
N VAL A 300 33.77 10.53 -8.61
CA VAL A 300 34.25 11.82 -8.09
C VAL A 300 35.77 11.75 -8.02
N GLY A 301 36.44 12.30 -9.04
CA GLY A 301 37.87 12.15 -9.23
C GLY A 301 38.25 10.69 -9.50
N ARG A 302 39.02 10.06 -8.60
CA ARG A 302 39.39 8.64 -8.67
C ARG A 302 38.50 7.72 -7.83
N LYS A 303 37.56 8.27 -7.07
CA LYS A 303 36.71 7.50 -6.15
C LYS A 303 35.39 7.15 -6.82
N ARG A 304 35.07 5.85 -6.88
CA ARG A 304 33.72 5.35 -7.18
C ARG A 304 32.80 5.73 -6.02
N THR A 305 31.64 6.27 -6.34
CA THR A 305 30.56 6.54 -5.39
C THR A 305 29.26 6.02 -5.98
N LEU A 306 28.38 5.54 -5.11
CA LEU A 306 27.03 5.14 -5.50
C LEU A 306 26.05 6.25 -5.22
N ARG A 307 25.17 6.49 -6.19
CA ARG A 307 24.03 7.40 -6.04
C ARG A 307 22.76 6.65 -6.33
N ILE A 308 21.74 6.89 -5.50
CA ILE A 308 20.39 6.38 -5.72
C ILE A 308 19.52 7.51 -6.26
N VAL A 309 18.77 7.24 -7.33
CA VAL A 309 17.76 8.18 -7.85
C VAL A 309 16.37 7.75 -7.39
N TRP A 310 15.48 8.72 -7.17
CA TRP A 310 14.14 8.48 -6.67
C TRP A 310 13.24 7.83 -7.73
N LYS A 311 13.26 8.34 -8.97
CA LYS A 311 12.31 7.93 -10.01
C LYS A 311 12.94 7.83 -11.38
N VAL A 312 12.59 6.79 -12.13
CA VAL A 312 12.98 6.57 -13.53
C VAL A 312 11.76 6.38 -14.44
N SER A 313 11.96 6.47 -15.75
CA SER A 313 10.93 6.19 -16.77
C SER A 313 10.50 4.71 -16.76
N SER A 314 9.36 4.40 -17.36
CA SER A 314 8.80 3.03 -17.36
C SER A 314 9.62 2.03 -18.18
N ASP A 315 10.48 2.51 -19.07
CA ASP A 315 11.47 1.72 -19.84
C ASP A 315 12.84 1.66 -19.15
N MET A 316 13.00 2.33 -18.00
CA MET A 316 14.25 2.48 -17.23
C MET A 316 15.39 3.21 -17.96
N GLU A 317 15.14 3.86 -19.10
CA GLU A 317 16.18 4.54 -19.89
C GLU A 317 16.54 5.93 -19.35
N HIS A 318 15.63 6.58 -18.61
CA HIS A 318 15.77 7.97 -18.19
C HIS A 318 15.48 8.16 -16.70
N VAL A 319 16.30 8.98 -16.05
CA VAL A 319 16.04 9.47 -14.69
C VAL A 319 15.01 10.60 -14.79
N LEU A 320 13.89 10.45 -14.08
CA LEU A 320 12.83 11.47 -14.01
C LEU A 320 12.98 12.36 -12.77
N VAL A 321 13.44 11.79 -11.66
CA VAL A 321 13.76 12.52 -10.44
C VAL A 321 15.06 12.00 -9.86
N ASP A 322 16.07 12.85 -9.86
CA ASP A 322 17.47 12.49 -9.63
C ASP A 322 17.88 12.55 -8.15
N ARG A 323 17.04 13.09 -7.27
CA ARG A 323 17.28 13.10 -5.82
C ARG A 323 16.94 11.74 -5.22
N MET A 324 17.59 11.33 -4.15
CA MET A 324 17.26 10.12 -3.40
C MET A 324 16.15 10.42 -2.38
N GLY A 325 15.22 9.48 -2.18
CA GLY A 325 14.29 9.50 -1.07
C GLY A 325 14.99 9.26 0.27
N HIS A 326 14.44 9.82 1.34
CA HIS A 326 15.06 9.78 2.66
C HIS A 326 15.37 8.35 3.16
N LEU A 327 14.47 7.40 2.87
CA LEU A 327 14.56 5.99 3.30
C LEU A 327 14.98 5.01 2.18
N ASP A 328 15.26 5.47 0.97
CA ASP A 328 15.42 4.58 -0.20
C ASP A 328 16.54 3.55 -0.01
N ALA A 329 17.72 4.00 0.43
CA ALA A 329 18.87 3.12 0.67
C ALA A 329 18.60 2.08 1.78
N VAL A 330 18.00 2.54 2.89
CA VAL A 330 17.72 1.72 4.07
C VAL A 330 16.63 0.70 3.78
N THR A 331 15.58 1.11 3.06
CA THR A 331 14.51 0.21 2.61
C THR A 331 15.05 -0.83 1.63
N GLY A 332 15.90 -0.41 0.68
CA GLY A 332 16.57 -1.32 -0.25
C GLY A 332 17.39 -2.39 0.47
N LEU A 333 18.24 -1.98 1.41
CA LEU A 333 19.06 -2.90 2.22
C LEU A 333 18.19 -3.90 3.01
N GLY A 334 17.21 -3.37 3.75
CA GLY A 334 16.34 -4.20 4.59
C GLY A 334 15.50 -5.20 3.81
N VAL A 335 14.93 -4.79 2.67
CA VAL A 335 14.12 -5.68 1.84
C VAL A 335 14.98 -6.73 1.14
N VAL A 336 16.19 -6.39 0.66
CA VAL A 336 17.11 -7.38 0.08
C VAL A 336 17.47 -8.46 1.11
N ARG A 337 17.85 -8.07 2.33
CA ARG A 337 18.14 -9.03 3.40
C ARG A 337 16.91 -9.85 3.80
N PHE A 338 15.73 -9.24 3.84
CA PHE A 338 14.49 -9.95 4.10
C PHE A 338 14.17 -11.01 3.04
N ILE A 339 14.37 -10.71 1.75
CA ILE A 339 14.22 -11.68 0.65
C ILE A 339 15.19 -12.85 0.84
N SER A 340 16.46 -12.58 1.13
CA SER A 340 17.47 -13.61 1.35
C SER A 340 17.12 -14.52 2.53
N ALA A 341 16.69 -13.94 3.66
CA ALA A 341 16.24 -14.69 4.83
C ALA A 341 14.99 -15.56 4.54
N ALA A 342 14.02 -15.02 3.79
CA ALA A 342 12.84 -15.77 3.39
C ALA A 342 13.17 -16.92 2.43
N ALA A 343 14.11 -16.71 1.51
CA ALA A 343 14.57 -17.75 0.59
C ALA A 343 15.28 -18.89 1.34
N GLU A 344 16.17 -18.57 2.28
CA GLU A 344 16.80 -19.58 3.15
C GLU A 344 15.76 -20.38 3.91
N LYS A 345 14.79 -19.71 4.54
CA LYS A 345 13.72 -20.34 5.31
C LYS A 345 12.85 -21.28 4.47
N LEU A 346 12.60 -20.95 3.21
CA LEU A 346 11.81 -21.78 2.29
C LEU A 346 12.65 -22.81 1.52
N GLY A 347 13.98 -22.83 1.71
CA GLY A 347 14.89 -23.70 0.95
C GLY A 347 14.95 -23.34 -0.54
N VAL A 348 14.73 -22.07 -0.89
CA VAL A 348 14.77 -21.56 -2.26
C VAL A 348 16.19 -21.13 -2.60
N ASP A 349 16.78 -21.77 -3.60
CA ASP A 349 18.05 -21.31 -4.15
C ASP A 349 17.80 -20.12 -5.08
N LEU A 350 18.18 -18.93 -4.64
CA LEU A 350 18.18 -17.72 -5.46
C LEU A 350 19.34 -17.71 -6.47
N GLY A 351 20.35 -18.57 -6.30
CA GLY A 351 21.57 -18.58 -7.10
C GLY A 351 22.53 -17.46 -6.67
N LYS A 352 23.83 -17.64 -6.95
CA LYS A 352 24.92 -16.77 -6.43
C LYS A 352 25.56 -15.84 -7.47
N ASP A 353 24.86 -15.66 -8.60
CA ASP A 353 25.24 -15.00 -9.85
C ASP A 353 26.55 -15.49 -10.53
N GLU A 354 26.65 -15.49 -11.87
CA GLU A 354 26.99 -14.36 -12.75
C GLU A 354 25.95 -14.10 -13.86
N HIS A 355 24.67 -14.39 -13.59
CA HIS A 355 23.43 -13.75 -14.13
C HIS A 355 22.13 -14.51 -13.69
N GLY A 356 22.21 -15.43 -12.72
CA GLY A 356 21.05 -15.98 -11.97
C GLY A 356 20.39 -14.99 -10.98
N VAL A 357 19.48 -15.44 -10.09
CA VAL A 357 18.64 -14.58 -9.21
C VAL A 357 19.28 -14.26 -7.84
N GLY A 358 20.60 -14.07 -7.72
CA GLY A 358 21.24 -13.61 -6.47
C GLY A 358 21.02 -12.11 -6.18
N LEU A 359 21.24 -11.68 -4.93
CA LEU A 359 21.08 -10.29 -4.46
C LEU A 359 22.31 -9.72 -3.73
N GLU A 360 23.44 -10.44 -3.74
CA GLU A 360 24.65 -10.06 -3.00
C GLU A 360 25.22 -8.72 -3.47
N ARG A 361 25.15 -8.44 -4.79
CA ARG A 361 25.57 -7.15 -5.36
C ARG A 361 24.64 -6.02 -4.91
N GLU A 362 23.33 -6.24 -4.99
CA GLU A 362 22.31 -5.29 -4.59
C GLU A 362 22.44 -4.94 -3.10
N GLU A 363 22.62 -5.95 -2.24
CA GLU A 363 22.86 -5.78 -0.81
C GLU A 363 24.09 -4.91 -0.56
N LYS A 364 25.22 -5.26 -1.19
CA LYS A 364 26.48 -4.53 -1.03
C LYS A 364 26.35 -3.07 -1.46
N ASP A 365 25.71 -2.81 -2.60
CA ASP A 365 25.53 -1.47 -3.11
C ASP A 365 24.65 -0.61 -2.17
N TYR A 366 23.57 -1.17 -1.61
CA TYR A 366 22.76 -0.45 -0.61
C TYR A 366 23.51 -0.24 0.71
N ALA A 367 24.25 -1.24 1.19
CA ALA A 367 25.06 -1.14 2.40
C ALA A 367 26.13 -0.05 2.27
N GLU A 368 26.80 0.06 1.12
CA GLU A 368 27.78 1.10 0.83
C GLU A 368 27.16 2.51 0.92
N VAL A 369 25.95 2.70 0.39
CA VAL A 369 25.23 3.99 0.48
C VAL A 369 24.83 4.31 1.92
N VAL A 370 24.34 3.33 2.68
CA VAL A 370 23.98 3.53 4.10
C VAL A 370 25.23 3.84 4.94
N GLU A 371 26.31 3.11 4.76
CA GLU A 371 27.58 3.34 5.47
C GLU A 371 28.17 4.73 5.13
N MET A 372 28.07 5.15 3.87
CA MET A 372 28.49 6.49 3.46
C MET A 372 27.69 7.57 4.20
N ARG A 373 26.36 7.40 4.33
CA ARG A 373 25.48 8.34 5.06
C ARG A 373 25.84 8.46 6.53
N GLU A 374 26.14 7.35 7.18
CA GLU A 374 26.52 7.33 8.59
C GLU A 374 27.85 8.05 8.83
N LYS A 375 28.80 7.97 7.89
CA LYS A 375 30.12 8.61 8.00
C LYS A 375 30.14 10.11 7.71
N VAL A 376 29.09 10.71 7.15
CA VAL A 376 29.05 12.14 6.75
C VAL A 376 29.08 13.13 7.94
N MET A 377 29.17 12.65 9.18
CA MET A 377 29.44 13.51 10.34
C MET A 377 30.93 13.88 10.41
N GLY A 378 31.33 14.95 9.72
CA GLY A 378 32.72 15.44 9.79
C GLY A 378 32.98 16.88 9.36
N GLU A 379 32.32 17.42 8.34
CA GLU A 379 32.66 18.75 7.83
C GLU A 379 31.44 19.49 7.24
N GLY A 380 31.07 20.62 7.85
CA GLY A 380 30.52 21.77 7.13
C GLY A 380 28.99 21.86 6.96
N GLU A 381 28.45 22.93 7.52
CA GLU A 381 27.13 23.50 7.24
C GLU A 381 26.84 23.65 5.73
N GLY A 382 25.60 23.39 5.31
CA GLY A 382 25.00 24.07 4.16
C GLY A 382 25.37 23.62 2.73
N GLY A 383 25.84 22.39 2.53
CA GLY A 383 26.20 21.87 1.19
C GLY A 383 25.07 21.12 0.48
N ASN A 384 24.64 21.65 -0.67
CA ASN A 384 23.68 21.05 -1.60
C ASN A 384 24.12 19.63 -2.06
N GLY A 385 23.36 18.59 -1.72
CA GLY A 385 23.20 17.36 -2.53
C GLY A 385 24.45 16.60 -2.98
N GLY A 386 25.46 16.41 -2.11
CA GLY A 386 26.53 15.43 -2.39
C GLY A 386 25.99 13.99 -2.44
N ALA A 387 26.63 13.14 -3.26
CA ALA A 387 26.22 11.75 -3.57
C ALA A 387 25.89 10.86 -2.34
N GLY A 388 26.39 11.23 -1.16
CA GLY A 388 26.14 10.50 0.09
C GLY A 388 24.84 10.83 0.81
N GLY A 389 24.20 11.98 0.62
CA GLY A 389 23.02 12.37 1.44
C GLY A 389 23.32 12.55 2.94
N ALA A 390 22.30 12.97 3.71
CA ALA A 390 22.42 13.16 5.16
C ALA A 390 22.36 11.83 5.94
N LYS A 391 22.92 11.80 7.16
CA LYS A 391 22.83 10.67 8.12
C LYS A 391 21.40 10.12 8.16
N VAL A 392 21.26 8.79 8.25
CA VAL A 392 19.94 8.16 8.45
C VAL A 392 19.42 8.61 9.81
N SER A 393 18.35 9.40 9.81
CA SER A 393 17.78 9.97 11.04
C SER A 393 16.27 10.01 10.96
N PRO A 394 15.54 9.99 12.09
CA PRO A 394 14.08 9.98 12.05
C PRO A 394 13.50 11.24 11.42
N SER A 395 12.45 11.08 10.61
CA SER A 395 11.75 12.19 9.96
C SER A 395 10.67 12.78 10.87
N ARG A 396 10.41 14.08 10.70
CA ARG A 396 9.18 14.72 11.23
C ARG A 396 7.94 14.41 10.40
N ASP A 397 8.14 13.97 9.16
CA ASP A 397 7.06 13.48 8.34
C ASP A 397 6.55 12.14 8.90
N MET A 398 5.26 12.07 9.20
CA MET A 398 4.68 10.91 9.87
C MET A 398 4.71 9.63 9.02
N LEU A 399 4.69 9.76 7.69
CA LEU A 399 4.83 8.59 6.82
C LEU A 399 6.25 8.04 6.91
N ASP A 400 7.26 8.88 6.68
CA ASP A 400 8.65 8.47 6.77
C ASP A 400 9.02 7.95 8.18
N LEU A 401 8.48 8.57 9.24
CA LEU A 401 8.69 8.09 10.60
C LEU A 401 8.18 6.66 10.78
N GLY A 402 6.96 6.38 10.30
CA GLY A 402 6.35 5.06 10.38
C GLY A 402 7.04 4.02 9.52
N MET A 403 7.32 4.35 8.26
CA MET A 403 8.01 3.47 7.34
C MET A 403 9.44 3.18 7.81
N GLY A 404 10.14 4.17 8.36
CA GLY A 404 11.48 3.99 8.95
C GLY A 404 11.45 3.05 10.15
N LEU A 405 10.50 3.24 11.08
CA LEU A 405 10.31 2.33 12.22
C LEU A 405 10.03 0.89 11.76
N TRP A 406 9.19 0.72 10.75
CA TRP A 406 8.89 -0.59 10.18
C TRP A 406 10.13 -1.25 9.54
N VAL A 407 10.86 -0.53 8.68
CA VAL A 407 12.06 -1.07 8.02
C VAL A 407 13.14 -1.45 9.03
N ALA A 408 13.32 -0.66 10.10
CA ALA A 408 14.28 -0.97 11.16
C ALA A 408 13.99 -2.32 11.87
N MET A 409 12.75 -2.82 11.79
CA MET A 409 12.37 -4.12 12.36
C MET A 409 12.67 -5.30 11.43
N LEU A 410 13.05 -5.07 10.17
CA LEU A 410 13.29 -6.16 9.23
C LEU A 410 14.51 -7.01 9.63
N PRO A 411 14.49 -8.33 9.36
CA PRO A 411 15.62 -9.22 9.61
C PRO A 411 16.86 -8.77 8.87
N GLY A 412 18.01 -8.92 9.51
CA GLY A 412 19.29 -8.45 9.02
C GLY A 412 19.56 -6.97 9.31
N LEU A 413 18.54 -6.11 9.48
CA LEU A 413 18.74 -4.77 10.01
C LEU A 413 18.68 -4.78 11.54
N ARG A 414 17.57 -5.30 12.09
CA ARG A 414 17.30 -5.30 13.54
C ARG A 414 18.43 -5.96 14.35
N ASP A 415 19.00 -7.04 13.83
CA ASP A 415 19.97 -7.90 14.52
C ASP A 415 21.44 -7.63 14.16
N GLN A 416 21.74 -7.00 13.02
CA GLN A 416 23.12 -6.83 12.53
C GLN A 416 23.58 -5.37 12.47
N GLU A 417 22.65 -4.42 12.44
CA GLU A 417 22.97 -3.00 12.27
C GLU A 417 22.78 -2.23 13.59
N SER A 418 23.88 -1.81 14.23
CA SER A 418 23.80 -1.06 15.50
C SER A 418 23.03 0.26 15.35
N TRP A 419 23.15 0.93 14.20
CA TRP A 419 22.44 2.18 13.91
C TRP A 419 20.92 1.98 13.85
N ALA A 420 20.42 0.78 13.52
CA ALA A 420 18.99 0.52 13.47
C ALA A 420 18.36 0.63 14.87
N GLY A 421 19.07 0.15 15.90
CA GLY A 421 18.66 0.31 17.29
C GLY A 421 18.66 1.76 17.76
N GLU A 422 19.69 2.55 17.40
CA GLU A 422 19.73 3.99 17.68
C GLU A 422 18.60 4.75 16.97
N PHE A 423 18.36 4.42 15.69
CA PHE A 423 17.30 4.99 14.88
C PHE A 423 15.91 4.76 15.48
N VAL A 424 15.66 3.58 16.07
CA VAL A 424 14.42 3.28 16.79
C VAL A 424 14.25 4.18 18.02
N GLU A 425 15.28 4.30 18.87
CA GLU A 425 15.25 5.15 20.07
C GLU A 425 14.99 6.62 19.71
N ASP A 426 15.69 7.12 18.69
CA ASP A 426 15.50 8.48 18.18
C ASP A 426 14.10 8.64 17.56
N SER A 427 13.58 7.62 16.89
CA SER A 427 12.23 7.65 16.28
C SER A 427 11.13 7.66 17.32
N VAL A 428 11.26 6.91 18.42
CA VAL A 428 10.34 6.97 19.57
C VAL A 428 10.35 8.38 20.17
N THR A 429 11.53 9.00 20.29
CA THR A 429 11.66 10.39 20.75
C THR A 429 11.02 11.39 19.78
N MET A 430 11.20 11.20 18.47
CA MET A 430 10.57 12.00 17.43
C MET A 430 9.05 11.84 17.44
N ALA A 431 8.54 10.62 17.56
CA ALA A 431 7.11 10.30 17.66
C ALA A 431 6.46 11.03 18.83
N LYS A 432 7.11 11.01 20.00
CA LYS A 432 6.67 11.78 21.18
C LYS A 432 6.60 13.28 20.95
N THR A 433 7.32 13.80 19.95
CA THR A 433 7.34 15.22 19.58
C THR A 433 6.27 15.54 18.54
N VAL A 434 6.18 14.76 17.46
CA VAL A 434 5.23 15.03 16.38
C VAL A 434 3.78 14.69 16.75
N MET A 435 3.58 13.69 17.63
CA MET A 435 2.25 13.25 18.06
C MET A 435 1.74 13.94 19.34
N ARG A 436 2.36 15.03 19.81
CA ARG A 436 1.85 15.78 20.98
C ARG A 436 0.47 16.36 20.71
N LYS A 437 -0.36 16.45 21.76
CA LYS A 437 -1.70 17.07 21.69
C LYS A 437 -1.62 18.57 21.45
N GLU A 438 -0.60 19.23 21.97
CA GLU A 438 -0.35 20.66 21.79
C GLU A 438 0.91 20.85 20.96
N GLY A 439 0.84 21.74 19.94
CA GLY A 439 1.97 22.09 19.08
C GLY A 439 2.48 20.99 18.14
N GLY A 440 1.94 19.76 18.22
CA GLY A 440 2.23 18.65 17.31
C GLY A 440 1.33 18.65 16.06
N VAL A 441 1.56 17.70 15.14
CA VAL A 441 0.73 17.51 13.93
C VAL A 441 -0.72 17.24 14.32
N LEU A 442 -0.92 16.50 15.41
CA LEU A 442 -2.24 16.14 15.92
C LEU A 442 -3.01 17.31 16.55
N ALA A 443 -2.39 18.48 16.71
CA ALA A 443 -3.04 19.71 17.14
C ALA A 443 -3.68 20.49 15.98
N GLN A 444 -3.36 20.12 14.74
CA GLN A 444 -3.87 20.81 13.55
C GLN A 444 -5.34 20.44 13.27
N LYS A 445 -6.04 21.34 12.57
CA LYS A 445 -7.39 21.08 12.06
C LYS A 445 -7.33 20.07 10.90
N GLU A 446 -8.49 19.50 10.57
CA GLU A 446 -8.68 18.48 9.52
C GLU A 446 -7.90 18.80 8.23
N GLY A 447 -8.07 20.00 7.64
CA GLY A 447 -7.41 20.37 6.39
C GLY A 447 -5.88 20.52 6.43
N GLY A 448 -5.25 20.47 7.60
CA GLY A 448 -3.79 20.45 7.75
C GLY A 448 -3.20 19.05 7.93
N ARG A 449 -4.04 18.03 8.07
CA ARG A 449 -3.64 16.65 8.39
C ARG A 449 -3.81 15.76 7.17
N LEU A 450 -2.96 14.73 7.06
CA LEU A 450 -2.99 13.78 5.94
C LEU A 450 -3.11 12.36 6.49
N ALA A 451 -4.29 11.76 6.31
CA ALA A 451 -4.64 10.49 6.93
C ALA A 451 -3.63 9.37 6.67
N PHE A 452 -3.25 9.14 5.41
CA PHE A 452 -2.31 8.08 5.04
C PHE A 452 -0.94 8.26 5.72
N ARG A 453 -0.47 9.51 5.90
CA ARG A 453 0.80 9.77 6.60
C ARG A 453 0.71 9.39 8.07
N GLU A 454 -0.40 9.74 8.71
CA GLU A 454 -0.61 9.43 10.12
C GLU A 454 -0.80 7.94 10.36
N PHE A 455 -1.54 7.26 9.49
CA PHE A 455 -1.67 5.80 9.54
C PHE A 455 -0.33 5.08 9.33
N GLY A 456 0.55 5.61 8.47
CA GLY A 456 1.93 5.14 8.35
C GLY A 456 2.67 5.15 9.69
N ALA A 457 2.64 6.28 10.41
CA ALA A 457 3.24 6.38 11.75
C ALA A 457 2.64 5.36 12.73
N VAL A 458 1.31 5.24 12.77
CA VAL A 458 0.63 4.31 13.69
C VAL A 458 1.00 2.85 13.39
N MET A 459 1.04 2.47 12.11
CA MET A 459 1.47 1.13 11.70
C MET A 459 2.92 0.87 12.14
N GLY A 460 3.85 1.76 11.82
CA GLY A 460 5.26 1.62 12.18
C GLY A 460 5.51 1.54 13.68
N LEU A 461 4.82 2.39 14.46
CA LEU A 461 4.85 2.35 15.92
C LEU A 461 4.35 1.01 16.47
N LYS A 462 3.26 0.47 15.91
CA LYS A 462 2.76 -0.84 16.34
C LYS A 462 3.71 -1.98 15.97
N CYS A 463 4.31 -1.98 14.78
CA CYS A 463 5.33 -2.96 14.39
C CYS A 463 6.56 -2.91 15.33
N CYS A 464 7.01 -1.73 15.71
CA CYS A 464 8.17 -1.57 16.58
C CYS A 464 7.86 -1.88 18.04
N LEU A 465 6.78 -1.31 18.57
CA LEU A 465 6.49 -1.42 19.99
C LEU A 465 5.97 -2.82 20.30
N CYS A 466 4.95 -3.34 19.62
CA CYS A 466 4.27 -4.56 20.02
C CYS A 466 5.14 -5.84 20.01
N ASP A 467 6.22 -5.89 19.23
CA ASP A 467 6.99 -7.12 18.96
C ASP A 467 8.45 -7.05 19.47
N GLY A 468 8.65 -6.34 20.59
CA GLY A 468 9.96 -6.27 21.23
C GLY A 468 11.02 -5.47 20.45
N GLY A 469 10.58 -4.62 19.52
CA GLY A 469 11.47 -3.76 18.74
C GLY A 469 12.07 -2.59 19.53
N TYR A 470 11.50 -2.29 20.70
CA TYR A 470 11.95 -1.27 21.63
C TYR A 470 12.03 -1.90 23.03
N GLU A 471 13.22 -2.36 23.38
CA GLU A 471 13.52 -3.13 24.59
C GLU A 471 14.73 -2.57 25.33
N GLU A 472 14.86 -2.95 26.59
CA GLU A 472 15.99 -2.57 27.43
C GLU A 472 17.26 -3.22 26.87
N LYS A 473 18.26 -2.40 26.57
CA LYS A 473 19.60 -2.90 26.23
C LYS A 473 20.37 -3.10 27.53
N GLU A 474 20.82 -4.33 27.81
CA GLU A 474 21.80 -4.56 28.87
C GLU A 474 23.12 -3.86 28.48
N GLY A 475 23.39 -2.73 29.13
CA GLY A 475 24.57 -1.94 28.87
C GLY A 475 25.83 -2.64 29.38
N MET A 476 26.73 -3.02 28.47
CA MET A 476 28.15 -3.19 28.77
C MET A 476 28.80 -1.79 28.89
N GLY A 477 28.37 -1.00 29.88
CA GLY A 477 28.89 0.35 30.10
C GLY A 477 27.95 1.27 30.90
N ALA A 478 28.51 2.03 31.83
CA ALA A 478 27.77 2.94 32.68
C ALA A 478 27.23 4.16 31.89
N GLY A 479 25.94 4.14 31.58
CA GLY A 479 25.14 5.30 31.15
C GLY A 479 24.60 5.23 29.72
N LYS A 480 23.28 5.48 29.58
CA LYS A 480 22.43 5.48 28.36
C LYS A 480 21.65 4.19 28.02
N GLY A 481 21.17 3.45 29.01
CA GLY A 481 20.03 2.53 28.80
C GLY A 481 18.71 3.25 29.11
N VAL A 482 17.67 3.06 28.29
CA VAL A 482 16.30 3.45 28.68
C VAL A 482 15.75 2.35 29.60
N SER A 483 15.39 2.71 30.83
CA SER A 483 14.86 1.72 31.79
C SER A 483 13.58 1.07 31.28
N ALA A 484 13.32 -0.19 31.64
CA ALA A 484 12.08 -0.90 31.31
C ALA A 484 10.80 -0.09 31.63
N ASN A 485 10.77 0.63 32.76
CA ASN A 485 9.63 1.48 33.13
C ASN A 485 9.40 2.65 32.16
N ALA A 486 10.47 3.25 31.64
CA ALA A 486 10.38 4.33 30.66
C ALA A 486 9.96 3.81 29.28
N ILE A 487 10.42 2.62 28.91
CA ILE A 487 9.98 1.91 27.69
C ILE A 487 8.48 1.64 27.75
N GLU A 488 7.98 1.09 28.86
CA GLU A 488 6.56 0.82 29.04
C GLU A 488 5.72 2.11 29.04
N ALA A 489 6.21 3.17 29.67
CA ALA A 489 5.54 4.47 29.65
C ALA A 489 5.47 5.07 28.22
N ASP A 490 6.57 5.02 27.47
CA ASP A 490 6.62 5.47 26.08
C ASP A 490 5.68 4.65 25.18
N ARG A 491 5.69 3.32 25.35
CA ARG A 491 4.81 2.38 24.66
C ARG A 491 3.34 2.72 24.90
N LYS A 492 2.94 2.82 26.17
CA LYS A 492 1.56 3.16 26.55
C LYS A 492 1.14 4.52 25.98
N TYR A 493 2.02 5.52 26.07
CA TYR A 493 1.75 6.85 25.55
C TYR A 493 1.56 6.85 24.02
N LEU A 494 2.52 6.30 23.27
CA LEU A 494 2.50 6.35 21.81
C LEU A 494 1.40 5.48 21.20
N LEU A 495 1.14 4.29 21.75
CA LEU A 495 0.02 3.46 21.31
C LEU A 495 -1.32 4.14 21.57
N GLY A 496 -1.48 4.79 22.74
CA GLY A 496 -2.67 5.61 23.03
C GLY A 496 -2.83 6.79 22.06
N ARG A 497 -1.72 7.43 21.65
CA ARG A 497 -1.76 8.47 20.60
C ARG A 497 -2.11 7.91 19.22
N GLY A 498 -1.70 6.67 18.93
CA GLY A 498 -2.14 5.97 17.72
C GLY A 498 -3.65 5.70 17.73
N ASP A 499 -4.21 5.31 18.87
CA ASP A 499 -5.66 5.12 19.01
C ASP A 499 -6.43 6.45 18.87
N ASP A 500 -5.89 7.55 19.40
CA ASP A 500 -6.45 8.90 19.21
C ASP A 500 -6.47 9.30 17.71
N VAL A 501 -5.43 8.94 16.94
CA VAL A 501 -5.36 9.16 15.48
C VAL A 501 -6.43 8.36 14.76
N LEU A 502 -6.53 7.05 15.06
CA LEU A 502 -7.53 6.17 14.44
C LEU A 502 -8.93 6.70 14.71
N LYS A 503 -9.23 7.02 15.97
CA LYS A 503 -10.54 7.56 16.36
C LYS A 503 -10.87 8.87 15.63
N PHE A 504 -9.92 9.79 15.53
CA PHE A 504 -10.14 11.06 14.83
C PHE A 504 -10.56 10.84 13.37
N TRP A 505 -9.85 9.98 12.64
CA TRP A 505 -10.17 9.72 11.24
C TRP A 505 -11.43 8.86 11.06
N GLU A 506 -11.74 7.97 12.01
CA GLU A 506 -13.02 7.26 12.04
C GLU A 506 -14.21 8.23 12.21
N ASP A 507 -14.10 9.18 13.16
CA ASP A 507 -15.11 10.22 13.35
C ASP A 507 -15.22 11.16 12.13
N PHE A 508 -14.12 11.37 11.40
CA PHE A 508 -14.11 12.12 10.14
C PHE A 508 -14.84 11.36 9.03
N MET A 509 -14.43 10.12 8.76
CA MET A 509 -15.07 9.25 7.75
C MET A 509 -16.57 9.06 8.00
N ALA A 510 -17.01 9.02 9.26
CA ALA A 510 -18.42 8.89 9.61
C ALA A 510 -19.26 10.16 9.35
N ARG A 511 -18.63 11.35 9.30
CA ARG A 511 -19.33 12.65 9.09
C ARG A 511 -19.23 13.16 7.66
N SER A 512 -18.21 12.75 6.92
CA SER A 512 -18.00 13.18 5.54
C SER A 512 -18.89 12.36 4.61
N GLU A 513 -20.14 12.80 4.42
CA GLU A 513 -21.11 12.12 3.53
C GLU A 513 -20.74 12.24 2.04
N ASP A 514 -19.92 13.22 1.66
CA ASP A 514 -19.59 13.57 0.28
C ASP A 514 -18.10 13.36 -0.10
N GLU A 515 -17.22 12.97 0.82
CA GLU A 515 -15.80 12.73 0.53
C GLU A 515 -15.47 11.23 0.52
N GLU A 516 -15.27 10.67 -0.67
CA GLU A 516 -14.67 9.34 -0.80
C GLU A 516 -13.22 9.39 -0.30
N PHE A 517 -12.96 8.62 0.75
CA PHE A 517 -11.62 8.49 1.29
C PHE A 517 -10.71 7.82 0.28
N GLU A 518 -9.54 8.40 0.00
CA GLU A 518 -8.67 7.88 -1.04
C GLU A 518 -8.28 6.41 -0.77
N PRO A 519 -8.22 5.54 -1.80
CA PRO A 519 -7.89 4.13 -1.63
C PRO A 519 -6.60 3.87 -0.85
N ILE A 520 -5.59 4.72 -1.04
CA ILE A 520 -4.33 4.65 -0.30
C ILE A 520 -4.53 4.82 1.21
N ALA A 521 -5.38 5.75 1.63
CA ALA A 521 -5.63 6.02 3.04
C ALA A 521 -6.43 4.88 3.68
N LEU A 522 -7.34 4.24 2.94
CA LEU A 522 -8.10 3.07 3.41
C LEU A 522 -7.24 1.83 3.65
N VAL A 523 -6.33 1.49 2.73
CA VAL A 523 -5.44 0.33 2.93
C VAL A 523 -4.41 0.59 4.04
N MET A 524 -3.97 1.84 4.20
CA MET A 524 -3.07 2.22 5.29
C MET A 524 -3.81 2.26 6.64
N TYR A 525 -5.07 2.69 6.68
CA TYR A 525 -5.92 2.59 7.87
C TYR A 525 -6.07 1.13 8.34
N ALA A 526 -6.32 0.20 7.41
CA ALA A 526 -6.37 -1.22 7.73
C ALA A 526 -5.06 -1.71 8.36
N ALA A 527 -3.91 -1.37 7.76
CA ALA A 527 -2.60 -1.71 8.33
C ALA A 527 -2.34 -1.02 9.69
N ALA A 528 -2.83 0.20 9.90
CA ALA A 528 -2.73 0.89 11.19
C ALA A 528 -3.63 0.28 12.27
N LEU A 529 -4.80 -0.27 11.90
CA LEU A 529 -5.66 -1.04 12.82
C LEU A 529 -4.95 -2.32 13.28
N VAL A 530 -4.47 -3.10 12.32
CA VAL A 530 -3.79 -4.39 12.54
C VAL A 530 -2.58 -4.48 11.60
N PRO A 531 -1.35 -4.21 12.08
CA PRO A 531 -0.16 -4.27 11.22
C PRO A 531 0.05 -5.66 10.60
N GLY A 532 -0.28 -6.72 11.35
CA GLY A 532 -0.33 -8.08 10.82
C GLY A 532 0.94 -8.46 10.07
N ALA A 533 0.79 -8.81 8.79
CA ALA A 533 1.85 -9.22 7.88
C ALA A 533 2.83 -8.10 7.47
N PHE A 534 2.72 -6.88 7.99
CA PHE A 534 3.84 -5.92 7.94
C PHE A 534 4.98 -6.32 8.89
N ARG A 535 4.69 -7.15 9.90
CA ARG A 535 5.70 -7.70 10.80
C ARG A 535 6.42 -8.87 10.13
N PRO A 536 7.76 -8.89 10.10
CA PRO A 536 8.52 -9.87 9.32
C PRO A 536 8.38 -11.32 9.85
N ASP A 537 8.20 -11.49 11.15
CA ASP A 537 8.02 -12.76 11.86
C ASP A 537 6.53 -13.14 12.02
N TYR A 538 5.62 -12.43 11.35
CA TYR A 538 4.19 -12.61 11.54
C TYR A 538 3.70 -14.03 11.22
N PHE A 539 4.38 -14.77 10.35
CA PHE A 539 4.00 -16.15 10.00
C PHE A 539 4.80 -17.22 10.76
N ASP A 540 5.67 -16.82 11.68
CA ASP A 540 6.60 -17.69 12.40
C ASP A 540 5.97 -18.24 13.69
N SER A 541 5.04 -17.47 14.26
CA SER A 541 4.20 -17.86 15.38
C SER A 541 3.08 -18.79 14.88
N ASN A 542 3.16 -20.06 15.26
CA ASN A 542 2.09 -21.06 15.16
C ASN A 542 1.54 -21.34 16.55
#